data_AF-A0A496AJT2-F1
#
_entry.id   AF-A0A496AJT2-F1
#
_cell.length_a   1.000
_cell.length_b   1.000
_cell.length_c   1.000
_cell.angle_alpha   90.00
_cell.angle_beta   90.00
_cell.angle_gamma   90.00
#
_symmetry.space_group_name_H-M   'P 1'
#
loop_
_entity.id
_entity.type
_entity.pdbx_description
1 polymer ?
#
loop_
_entity_poly.entity_id
_entity_poly.type
_entity_poly.pdbx_seq_one_letter_code
_entity_poly.pdbx_strand_id
1 'polypeptide(L)'
;MKNWKVEVSYKPDVPDAVGMGILQDIVDLGINGVESVRTAAIYWIEGMLDEIAIHRIGNELLADPITQQYLIDQIQTTEKEWTIEVQYKPGVTDAVGDSTVKGINDLGISEVSRVRTGKKYCLTGKLNTDNIENISKRLLMNDVIQSYSYLPPS
;
A
#
# COMPACT_ATOMS: atom_id res chain seq x y z
N MET A 1 20.10 8.84 -8.30
CA MET A 1 19.39 8.16 -7.20
C MET A 1 18.17 7.49 -7.81
N LYS A 2 17.95 6.22 -7.49
CA LYS A 2 16.79 5.47 -8.01
C LYS A 2 15.73 5.42 -6.92
N ASN A 3 14.47 5.57 -7.33
CA ASN A 3 13.33 5.42 -6.45
C ASN A 3 12.71 4.06 -6.74
N TRP A 4 12.44 3.31 -5.68
CA TRP A 4 11.80 2.01 -5.74
C TRP A 4 10.46 2.06 -5.02
N LYS A 5 9.46 1.38 -5.55
CA LYS A 5 8.18 1.16 -4.88
C LYS A 5 8.04 -0.32 -4.55
N VAL A 6 7.99 -0.63 -3.25
CA VAL A 6 7.72 -1.98 -2.77
C VAL A 6 6.30 -2.04 -2.22
N GLU A 7 5.49 -2.95 -2.76
CA GLU A 7 4.14 -3.23 -2.26
C GLU A 7 4.17 -4.55 -1.49
N VAL A 8 3.69 -4.57 -0.25
CA VAL A 8 3.61 -5.76 0.59
C VAL A 8 2.15 -6.08 0.86
N SER A 9 1.69 -7.24 0.41
CA SER A 9 0.31 -7.71 0.57
C SER A 9 0.26 -9.12 1.14
N TYR A 10 -0.89 -9.52 1.68
CA TYR A 10 -1.12 -10.91 2.01
C TYR A 10 -1.07 -11.77 0.75
N LYS A 11 -0.58 -13.00 0.87
CA LYS A 11 -0.66 -13.98 -0.21
C LYS A 11 -2.12 -14.27 -0.59
N PRO A 12 -2.41 -14.71 -1.83
CA PRO A 12 -3.79 -14.93 -2.28
C PRO A 12 -4.58 -15.93 -1.44
N ASP A 13 -3.91 -16.93 -0.87
CA ASP A 13 -4.47 -17.98 -0.01
C ASP A 13 -4.59 -17.57 1.46
N VAL A 14 -4.07 -16.39 1.83
CA VAL A 14 -4.12 -15.86 3.19
C VAL A 14 -5.24 -14.82 3.31
N PRO A 15 -6.14 -14.96 4.30
CA PRO A 15 -7.19 -13.97 4.56
C PRO A 15 -6.61 -12.61 4.91
N ASP A 16 -7.10 -11.57 4.24
CA ASP A 16 -6.79 -10.18 4.57
C ASP A 16 -7.83 -9.64 5.55
N ALA A 17 -7.57 -9.77 6.84
CA ALA A 17 -8.48 -9.32 7.90
C ALA A 17 -8.74 -7.80 7.84
N VAL A 18 -7.75 -7.00 7.42
CA VAL A 18 -7.89 -5.55 7.31
C VAL A 18 -8.83 -5.22 6.15
N GLY A 19 -8.63 -5.86 4.99
CA GLY A 19 -9.53 -5.73 3.85
C GLY A 19 -10.96 -6.13 4.18
N MET A 20 -11.16 -7.26 4.87
CA MET A 20 -12.49 -7.70 5.31
C MET A 20 -13.17 -6.71 6.26
N GLY A 21 -12.42 -6.11 7.20
CA GLY A 21 -12.94 -5.06 8.08
C GLY A 21 -13.39 -3.82 7.30
N ILE A 22 -12.56 -3.36 6.36
CA ILE A 22 -12.88 -2.21 5.51
C ILE A 22 -14.11 -2.50 4.64
N LEU A 23 -14.26 -3.71 4.11
CA LEU A 23 -15.45 -4.10 3.36
C LEU A 23 -16.72 -3.91 4.21
N GLN A 24 -16.68 -4.35 5.47
CA GLN A 24 -17.81 -4.18 6.39
C GLN A 24 -18.08 -2.70 6.66
N ASP A 25 -17.04 -1.90 6.91
CA ASP A 25 -17.19 -0.46 7.14
C ASP A 25 -17.79 0.26 5.91
N ILE A 26 -17.45 -0.15 4.69
CA ILE A 26 -18.03 0.39 3.45
C ILE A 26 -19.53 0.08 3.36
N VAL A 27 -19.93 -1.14 3.72
CA VAL A 27 -21.34 -1.55 3.76
C VAL A 27 -22.08 -0.73 4.81
N ASP A 28 -21.49 -0.53 5.99
CA ASP A 28 -22.08 0.26 7.08
C ASP A 28 -22.21 1.75 6.72
N LEU A 29 -21.36 2.26 5.82
CA LEU A 29 -21.50 3.60 5.21
C LEU A 29 -22.67 3.69 4.20
N GLY A 30 -23.34 2.58 3.90
CA GLY A 30 -24.46 2.51 2.96
C GLY A 30 -24.03 2.35 1.50
N ILE A 31 -22.75 2.10 1.23
CA ILE A 31 -22.23 1.90 -0.13
C ILE A 31 -22.31 0.42 -0.46
N ASN A 32 -23.32 0.06 -1.24
CA ASN A 32 -23.57 -1.31 -1.66
C ASN A 32 -22.88 -1.60 -3.01
N GLY A 33 -22.46 -2.85 -3.22
CA GLY A 33 -21.89 -3.30 -4.50
C GLY A 33 -20.39 -3.58 -4.48
N VAL A 34 -19.71 -3.34 -3.36
CA VAL A 34 -18.33 -3.84 -3.15
C VAL A 34 -18.38 -5.33 -2.86
N GLU A 35 -17.59 -6.10 -3.60
CA GLU A 35 -17.54 -7.57 -3.48
C GLU A 35 -16.32 -8.02 -2.68
N SER A 36 -15.19 -7.33 -2.84
CA SER A 36 -13.98 -7.63 -2.08
C SER A 36 -13.09 -6.40 -1.91
N VAL A 37 -12.28 -6.43 -0.85
CA VAL A 37 -11.24 -5.44 -0.58
C VAL A 37 -9.97 -6.18 -0.20
N ARG A 38 -8.87 -5.89 -0.90
CA ARG A 38 -7.51 -6.32 -0.54
C ARG A 38 -6.66 -5.11 -0.20
N THR A 39 -5.71 -5.30 0.69
CA THR A 39 -4.83 -4.24 1.19
C THR A 39 -3.37 -4.58 0.94
N ALA A 40 -2.57 -3.54 0.75
CA ALA A 40 -1.12 -3.64 0.75
C ALA A 40 -0.50 -2.44 1.47
N ALA A 41 0.63 -2.65 2.13
CA ALA A 41 1.52 -1.57 2.54
C ALA A 41 2.38 -1.16 1.35
N ILE A 42 2.59 0.15 1.17
CA ILE A 42 3.50 0.68 0.16
C ILE A 42 4.71 1.29 0.84
N TYR A 43 5.91 1.00 0.33
CA TYR A 43 7.16 1.62 0.71
C TYR A 43 7.82 2.24 -0.52
N TRP A 44 7.91 3.57 -0.56
CA TRP A 44 8.72 4.30 -1.53
C TRP A 44 10.11 4.51 -0.94
N ILE A 45 11.10 3.83 -1.49
CA ILE A 45 12.47 3.77 -0.99
C ILE A 45 13.38 4.55 -1.93
N GLU A 46 14.04 5.57 -1.40
CA GLU A 46 14.97 6.43 -2.13
C GLU A 46 16.40 6.09 -1.69
N GLY A 47 17.26 5.78 -2.65
CA GLY A 47 18.64 5.43 -2.34
C GLY A 47 19.49 5.02 -3.56
N MET A 48 20.71 4.60 -3.29
CA MET A 48 21.57 3.94 -4.28
C MET A 48 21.50 2.43 -4.06
N LEU A 49 20.39 1.84 -4.52
CA LEU A 49 20.13 0.41 -4.40
C LEU A 49 20.19 -0.28 -5.77
N ASP A 50 20.74 -1.49 -5.78
CA ASP A 50 20.59 -2.43 -6.88
C ASP A 50 19.39 -3.38 -6.64
N GLU A 51 19.11 -4.24 -7.64
CA GLU A 51 18.01 -5.20 -7.54
C GLU A 51 18.20 -6.19 -6.37
N ILE A 52 19.43 -6.61 -6.11
CA ILE A 52 19.73 -7.56 -5.03
C ILE A 52 19.36 -6.94 -3.68
N ALA A 53 19.77 -5.69 -3.43
CA ALA A 53 19.49 -4.99 -2.19
C ALA A 53 17.99 -4.76 -1.98
N ILE A 54 17.24 -4.32 -3.00
CA ILE A 54 15.80 -4.08 -2.85
C ILE A 54 15.02 -5.39 -2.63
N HIS A 55 15.43 -6.49 -3.26
CA HIS A 55 14.84 -7.81 -3.01
C HIS A 55 15.16 -8.33 -1.60
N ARG A 56 16.37 -8.09 -1.09
CA ARG A 56 16.71 -8.40 0.31
C ARG A 56 15.88 -7.59 1.29
N ILE A 57 15.71 -6.28 1.05
CA ILE A 57 14.83 -5.42 1.87
C ILE A 57 13.40 -5.98 1.87
N GLY A 58 12.85 -6.31 0.70
CA GLY A 58 11.51 -6.89 0.58
C GLY A 58 11.34 -8.19 1.37
N ASN A 59 12.30 -9.12 1.24
CA ASN A 59 12.19 -10.48 1.78
C ASN A 59 12.64 -10.63 3.24
N GLU A 60 13.65 -9.87 3.67
CA GLU A 60 14.26 -10.00 5.00
C GLU A 60 13.68 -9.00 6.02
N LEU A 61 13.07 -7.90 5.58
CA LEU A 61 12.57 -6.84 6.46
C LEU A 61 11.09 -6.51 6.28
N LEU A 62 10.62 -6.32 5.04
CA LEU A 62 9.31 -5.71 4.81
C LEU A 62 8.15 -6.71 4.81
N ALA A 63 8.35 -7.90 4.23
CA ALA A 63 7.31 -8.91 4.10
C ALA A 63 7.58 -10.11 5.02
N ASP A 64 6.53 -10.59 5.67
CA ASP A 64 6.55 -11.90 6.30
C ASP A 64 6.49 -13.00 5.21
N PRO A 65 7.52 -13.86 5.05
CA PRO A 65 7.58 -14.81 3.93
C PRO A 65 6.57 -15.95 4.03
N ILE A 66 5.91 -16.13 5.19
CA ILE A 66 4.91 -17.17 5.38
C ILE A 66 3.56 -16.68 4.89
N THR A 67 3.16 -15.48 5.31
CA THR A 67 1.80 -14.95 5.13
C THR A 67 1.67 -13.87 4.06
N GLN A 68 2.77 -13.22 3.71
CA GLN A 68 2.82 -12.08 2.81
C GLN A 68 3.71 -12.34 1.59
N GLN A 69 3.53 -11.49 0.60
CA GLN A 69 4.36 -11.39 -0.60
C GLN A 69 4.66 -9.91 -0.86
N TYR A 70 5.72 -9.64 -1.60
CA TYR A 70 6.04 -8.30 -2.03
C TYR A 70 6.23 -8.20 -3.54
N LEU A 71 5.97 -7.02 -4.09
CA LEU A 71 6.18 -6.66 -5.48
C LEU A 71 7.04 -5.41 -5.56
N ILE A 72 7.89 -5.30 -6.58
CA ILE A 72 8.79 -4.16 -6.77
C ILE A 72 8.50 -3.52 -8.12
N ASP A 73 8.21 -2.21 -8.11
CA ASP A 73 7.94 -1.37 -9.29
C ASP A 73 6.89 -1.95 -10.26
N GLN A 74 5.98 -2.81 -9.78
CA GLN A 74 4.92 -3.38 -10.58
C GLN A 74 3.64 -2.56 -10.44
N ILE A 75 3.14 -2.07 -11.56
CA ILE A 75 1.78 -1.57 -11.67
C ILE A 75 0.90 -2.78 -12.01
N GLN A 76 0.32 -3.40 -10.99
CA GLN A 76 -0.75 -4.38 -11.21
C GLN A 76 -2.07 -3.63 -11.31
N THR A 77 -2.56 -3.42 -12.53
CA THR A 77 -3.96 -3.10 -12.79
C THR A 77 -4.64 -4.36 -13.29
N THR A 78 -5.77 -4.73 -12.67
CA THR A 78 -6.62 -5.81 -13.17
C THR A 78 -7.87 -5.21 -13.82
N GLU A 79 -8.45 -5.93 -14.79
CA GLU A 79 -9.62 -5.48 -15.55
C GLU A 79 -10.88 -5.24 -14.69
N LYS A 80 -10.86 -5.59 -13.40
CA LYS A 80 -12.03 -5.58 -12.52
C LYS A 80 -11.82 -4.86 -11.19
N GLU A 81 -10.68 -4.22 -11.00
CA GLU A 81 -10.28 -3.69 -9.70
C GLU A 81 -10.01 -2.19 -9.74
N TRP A 82 -10.64 -1.47 -8.82
CA TRP A 82 -10.27 -0.12 -8.48
C TRP A 82 -9.08 -0.15 -7.53
N THR A 83 -8.01 0.57 -7.87
CA THR A 83 -6.86 0.74 -6.99
C THR A 83 -6.92 2.11 -6.34
N ILE A 84 -6.79 2.18 -5.03
CA ILE A 84 -6.70 3.43 -4.24
C ILE A 84 -5.39 3.41 -3.48
N GLU A 85 -4.58 4.45 -3.63
CA GLU A 85 -3.34 4.63 -2.86
C GLU A 85 -3.50 5.83 -1.94
N VAL A 86 -3.21 5.61 -0.65
CA VAL A 86 -3.23 6.64 0.39
C VAL A 86 -1.79 6.85 0.89
N GLN A 87 -1.37 8.10 0.94
CA GLN A 87 -0.03 8.49 1.39
C GLN A 87 -0.07 9.73 2.28
N TYR A 88 0.93 9.90 3.13
CA TYR A 88 1.12 11.13 3.88
C TYR A 88 1.39 12.33 2.97
N LYS A 89 0.80 13.48 3.30
CA LYS A 89 1.05 14.74 2.61
C LYS A 89 2.51 15.19 2.81
N PRO A 90 3.06 16.01 1.88
CA PRO A 90 4.37 16.61 2.06
C PRO A 90 4.50 17.35 3.39
N GLY A 91 5.59 17.13 4.11
CA GLY A 91 5.86 17.76 5.41
C GLY A 91 5.27 17.03 6.63
N VAL A 92 4.44 16.00 6.43
CA VAL A 92 3.97 15.14 7.51
C VAL A 92 5.04 14.11 7.87
N THR A 93 5.28 13.93 9.17
CA THR A 93 6.20 12.93 9.69
C THR A 93 5.67 11.52 9.45
N ASP A 94 6.53 10.66 8.92
CA ASP A 94 6.25 9.26 8.67
C ASP A 94 7.15 8.38 9.55
N ALA A 95 6.69 8.11 10.78
CA ALA A 95 7.46 7.35 11.76
C ALA A 95 7.74 5.90 11.32
N VAL A 96 6.86 5.32 10.49
CA VAL A 96 7.08 3.98 9.93
C VAL A 96 8.22 4.05 8.92
N GLY A 97 8.19 5.03 8.01
CA GLY A 97 9.29 5.28 7.07
C GLY A 97 10.64 5.46 7.78
N ASP A 98 10.68 6.28 8.83
CA ASP A 98 11.90 6.50 9.62
C ASP A 98 12.40 5.21 10.30
N SER A 99 11.48 4.38 10.78
CA SER A 99 11.82 3.09 11.40
C SER A 99 12.29 2.08 10.35
N THR A 100 11.69 2.08 9.17
CA THR A 100 12.11 1.25 8.03
C THR A 100 13.53 1.60 7.60
N VAL A 101 13.90 2.88 7.53
CA VAL A 101 15.29 3.30 7.24
C VAL A 101 16.26 2.68 8.24
N LYS A 102 15.94 2.71 9.55
CA LYS A 102 16.77 2.08 10.58
C LYS A 102 16.89 0.57 10.38
N GLY A 103 15.78 -0.11 10.14
CA GLY A 103 15.79 -1.56 9.87
C GLY A 103 16.60 -1.94 8.63
N ILE A 104 16.57 -1.13 7.57
CA ILE A 104 17.39 -1.34 6.37
C ILE A 104 18.89 -1.17 6.70
N ASN A 105 19.24 -0.17 7.51
CA ASN A 105 20.62 -0.01 7.98
C ASN A 105 21.09 -1.20 8.83
N ASP A 106 20.21 -1.75 9.68
CA ASP A 106 20.49 -2.93 10.50
C ASP A 106 20.72 -4.20 9.64
N LEU A 107 20.16 -4.26 8.43
CA LEU A 107 20.47 -5.29 7.42
C LEU A 107 21.82 -5.09 6.72
N GLY A 108 22.56 -4.02 7.05
CA GLY A 108 23.84 -3.66 6.46
C GLY A 108 23.72 -2.91 5.12
N ILE A 109 22.55 -2.33 4.81
CA ILE A 109 22.32 -1.53 3.61
C ILE A 109 22.21 -0.06 4.03
N SER A 110 23.23 0.74 3.77
CA SER A 110 23.35 2.11 4.28
C SER A 110 23.05 3.19 3.24
N GLU A 111 22.80 2.77 2.01
CA GLU A 111 22.63 3.61 0.83
C GLU A 111 21.20 4.12 0.65
N VAL A 112 20.30 3.82 1.61
CA VAL A 112 18.93 4.34 1.65
C VAL A 112 18.89 5.66 2.39
N SER A 113 18.51 6.72 1.67
CA SER A 113 18.39 8.06 2.23
C SER A 113 17.03 8.33 2.87
N ARG A 114 15.97 7.69 2.35
CA ARG A 114 14.60 7.95 2.80
C ARG A 114 13.66 6.79 2.47
N VAL A 115 12.70 6.55 3.35
CA VAL A 115 11.52 5.74 3.06
C VAL A 115 10.27 6.56 3.35
N ARG A 116 9.31 6.54 2.42
CA ARG A 116 7.93 6.99 2.66
C ARG A 116 7.00 5.79 2.61
N THR A 117 5.95 5.82 3.39
CA THR A 117 4.98 4.74 3.51
C THR A 117 3.58 5.19 3.12
N GLY A 118 2.79 4.21 2.71
CA GLY A 118 1.40 4.39 2.32
C GLY A 118 0.63 3.08 2.39
N LYS A 119 -0.63 3.16 1.98
CA LYS A 119 -1.52 2.01 1.88
C LYS A 119 -2.12 1.95 0.48
N LYS A 120 -2.22 0.75 -0.06
CA LYS A 120 -2.98 0.42 -1.27
C LYS A 120 -4.24 -0.33 -0.86
N TYR A 121 -5.35 0.00 -1.52
CA TYR A 121 -6.60 -0.70 -1.41
C TYR A 121 -7.06 -1.09 -2.81
N CYS A 122 -7.43 -2.35 -2.95
CA CYS A 122 -7.82 -3.01 -4.18
C CYS A 122 -9.27 -3.45 -4.00
N LEU A 123 -10.19 -2.75 -4.67
CA LEU A 123 -11.63 -2.93 -4.50
C LEU A 123 -12.24 -3.52 -5.78
N THR A 124 -13.03 -4.58 -5.64
CA THR A 124 -13.82 -5.16 -6.74
C THR A 124 -15.32 -4.98 -6.52
N GLY A 125 -16.08 -5.03 -7.61
CA GLY A 125 -17.54 -4.99 -7.59
C GLY A 125 -18.13 -3.87 -8.43
N LYS A 126 -19.41 -3.58 -8.23
CA LYS A 126 -20.16 -2.56 -8.97
C LYS A 126 -19.97 -1.19 -8.36
N LEU A 127 -18.79 -0.62 -8.60
CA LEU A 127 -18.36 0.68 -8.08
C LEU A 127 -18.24 1.71 -9.20
N ASN A 128 -18.58 2.95 -8.88
CA ASN A 128 -18.30 4.12 -9.71
C ASN A 128 -17.35 5.10 -9.01
N THR A 129 -16.94 6.15 -9.72
CA THR A 129 -16.02 7.16 -9.20
C THR A 129 -16.53 7.82 -7.92
N ASP A 130 -17.82 8.15 -7.83
CA ASP A 130 -18.40 8.79 -6.65
C ASP A 130 -18.30 7.87 -5.42
N ASN A 131 -18.50 6.56 -5.60
CA ASN A 131 -18.30 5.59 -4.52
C ASN A 131 -16.85 5.58 -4.06
N ILE A 132 -15.89 5.53 -4.99
CA ILE A 132 -14.45 5.48 -4.69
C ILE A 132 -14.00 6.74 -3.94
N GLU A 133 -14.44 7.92 -4.37
CA GLU A 133 -14.12 9.16 -3.67
C GLU A 133 -14.71 9.22 -2.26
N ASN A 134 -15.95 8.76 -2.11
CA ASN A 134 -16.66 8.76 -0.83
C ASN A 134 -16.01 7.80 0.17
N ILE A 135 -15.70 6.57 -0.28
CA ILE A 135 -14.95 5.57 0.49
C ILE A 135 -13.58 6.14 0.89
N SER A 136 -12.85 6.72 -0.06
CA SER A 136 -11.51 7.25 0.20
C SER A 136 -11.53 8.35 1.27
N LYS A 137 -12.41 9.35 1.11
CA LYS A 137 -12.47 10.53 1.98
C LYS A 137 -13.06 10.25 3.36
N ARG A 138 -14.01 9.32 3.48
CA ARG A 138 -14.71 9.06 4.74
C ARG A 138 -14.12 7.90 5.54
N LEU A 139 -13.40 6.98 4.90
CA LEU A 139 -12.97 5.74 5.54
C LEU A 139 -11.46 5.51 5.43
N LEU A 140 -10.87 5.62 4.23
CA LEU A 140 -9.53 5.09 4.00
C LEU A 140 -8.39 6.04 4.39
N MET A 141 -8.67 7.33 4.51
CA MET A 141 -7.66 8.34 4.82
C MET A 141 -8.09 9.31 5.91
N ASN A 142 -7.10 9.91 6.57
CA ASN A 142 -7.26 11.13 7.34
C ASN A 142 -6.92 12.34 6.46
N ASP A 143 -7.93 13.14 6.09
CA ASP A 143 -7.80 14.25 5.15
C ASP A 143 -6.88 15.39 5.62
N VAL A 144 -6.61 15.51 6.92
CA VAL A 144 -5.68 16.52 7.46
C VAL A 144 -4.26 16.19 7.04
N ILE A 145 -3.85 14.93 7.20
CA ILE A 145 -2.46 14.50 7.09
C ILE A 145 -2.15 13.61 5.88
N GLN A 146 -3.17 13.09 5.20
CA GLN A 146 -3.03 12.18 4.06
C GLN A 146 -3.73 12.70 2.81
N SER A 147 -3.30 12.18 1.67
CA SER A 147 -3.89 12.39 0.35
C SER A 147 -4.02 11.04 -0.33
N TYR A 148 -4.94 10.92 -1.27
CA TYR A 148 -5.16 9.71 -2.04
C TYR A 148 -5.13 9.96 -3.54
N SER A 149 -4.87 8.89 -4.29
CA SER A 149 -5.04 8.79 -5.74
C SER A 149 -5.71 7.46 -6.06
N TYR A 150 -6.46 7.38 -7.16
CA TYR A 150 -7.08 6.12 -7.57
C TYR A 150 -6.95 5.88 -9.07
N LEU A 151 -7.00 4.61 -9.45
CA LEU A 151 -7.03 4.14 -10.83
C LEU A 151 -8.30 3.30 -11.03
N PRO A 152 -9.06 3.52 -12.11
CA PRO A 152 -10.17 2.66 -12.48
C PRO A 152 -9.68 1.29 -12.96
N PRO A 153 -10.59 0.29 -13.01
CA PRO A 153 -10.34 -0.95 -13.73
C PRO A 153 -9.92 -0.67 -15.19
N SER A 154 -8.97 -1.45 -15.69
CA SER A 154 -8.45 -1.33 -17.08
C SER A 154 -9.42 -1.86 -18.12
#